data_AF-A0A397AIT5-F1
#
_entry.id   AF-A0A397AIT5-F1
#
_cell.length_a   1.000
_cell.length_b   1.000
_cell.length_c   1.000
_cell.angle_alpha   90.00
_cell.angle_beta   90.00
_cell.angle_gamma   90.00
#
_symmetry.space_group_name_H-M   'P 1'
#
loop_
_entity.id
_entity.type
_entity.pdbx_description
1 polymer ?
#
loop_
_entity_poly.entity_id
_entity_poly.type
_entity_poly.pdbx_seq_one_letter_code
_entity_poly.pdbx_strand_id
1 'polypeptide(L)'
;MGISSSKQARSTTSPSLPATPHLSETPPATSSHHAPLMNGVSVAARRNAHHHQQQQQHRAMTTDHDPDCDTGEMIQLFMYNRCPRAIVHHYIPANLPMMPIFTEAYLSDCNNTWKYILSSSTDRMKEFKKSGIVLFYDEFFFRLFQRDSTFKEVFPDIRRRGEILIKALTLMLKSCSDDNARLVNKIRYLGHRHRFFPKIRAFQFATYTSTMIEVLMYWLGELATPDVAEAWSNVVCFFMKHMLESFLTDRVDPFESYQNTVIEHARALSELDEDDKKGGGPSAIGSNGSRGSRASRASVQR
;
A
#
# COMPACT_ATOMS: atom_id res chain seq x y z
N MET A 1 -12.70 46.65 -35.93
CA MET A 1 -12.10 46.89 -37.25
C MET A 1 -10.74 46.17 -37.26
N GLY A 2 -10.48 45.01 -37.85
CA GLY A 2 -11.19 44.21 -38.86
C GLY A 2 -10.47 44.28 -40.20
N ILE A 3 -9.46 43.41 -40.44
CA ILE A 3 -8.99 42.80 -41.72
C ILE A 3 -7.72 41.97 -41.38
N SER A 4 -7.66 40.63 -41.43
CA SER A 4 -7.90 39.62 -42.48
C SER A 4 -6.86 39.60 -43.61
N SER A 5 -6.04 38.55 -43.64
CA SER A 5 -5.55 37.92 -44.88
C SER A 5 -5.06 36.50 -44.63
N SER A 6 -5.23 35.66 -45.64
CA SER A 6 -5.47 34.22 -45.56
C SER A 6 -4.46 33.43 -46.40
N LYS A 7 -4.38 32.11 -46.12
CA LYS A 7 -4.07 30.97 -47.03
C LYS A 7 -2.63 30.86 -47.59
N GLN A 8 -1.99 29.69 -47.44
CA GLN A 8 -2.18 28.52 -48.32
C GLN A 8 -1.38 27.28 -47.85
N ALA A 9 -1.96 26.10 -48.08
CA ALA A 9 -1.38 24.78 -47.89
C ALA A 9 -0.62 24.31 -49.14
N ARG A 10 0.35 23.40 -48.98
CA ARG A 10 0.81 22.52 -50.08
C ARG A 10 1.33 21.18 -49.57
N SER A 11 0.75 20.11 -50.11
CA SER A 11 1.17 18.72 -50.08
C SER A 11 2.03 18.39 -51.31
N THR A 12 2.98 17.45 -51.19
CA THR A 12 3.61 16.65 -52.28
C THR A 12 4.42 15.51 -51.61
N THR A 13 3.96 14.26 -51.65
CA THR A 13 4.27 13.16 -52.61
C THR A 13 5.66 12.53 -52.51
N SER A 14 5.66 11.21 -52.24
CA SER A 14 6.77 10.24 -52.28
C SER A 14 7.31 9.98 -53.69
N PRO A 15 8.46 9.26 -53.79
CA PRO A 15 8.63 8.26 -54.83
C PRO A 15 9.15 6.91 -54.29
N SER A 16 8.94 5.87 -55.10
CA SER A 16 8.98 4.44 -54.81
C SER A 16 9.91 3.64 -55.74
N LEU A 17 10.44 2.51 -55.22
CA LEU A 17 10.78 1.22 -55.89
C LEU A 17 12.10 1.12 -56.72
N PRO A 18 12.73 -0.09 -56.82
CA PRO A 18 12.24 -1.26 -57.58
C PRO A 18 12.27 -2.67 -56.90
N ALA A 19 11.44 -3.56 -57.47
CA ALA A 19 11.25 -5.01 -57.23
C ALA A 19 12.29 -5.89 -57.99
N THR A 20 12.54 -7.17 -57.67
CA THR A 20 11.81 -8.44 -58.00
C THR A 20 12.72 -9.66 -57.62
N PRO A 21 12.42 -10.97 -57.85
CA PRO A 21 11.15 -11.74 -57.91
C PRO A 21 11.10 -13.06 -57.08
N HIS A 22 9.85 -13.55 -56.98
CA HIS A 22 9.28 -14.91 -56.80
C HIS A 22 10.16 -16.17 -56.94
N LEU A 23 9.86 -17.20 -56.11
CA LEU A 23 9.63 -18.60 -56.55
C LEU A 23 8.85 -19.38 -55.48
N SER A 24 7.97 -20.26 -55.95
CA SER A 24 6.91 -20.99 -55.25
C SER A 24 7.04 -22.47 -55.61
N GLU A 25 6.88 -23.40 -54.66
CA GLU A 25 6.61 -24.82 -54.98
C GLU A 25 6.05 -25.58 -53.74
N THR A 26 4.88 -26.20 -53.91
CA THR A 26 4.32 -27.31 -53.11
C THR A 26 4.53 -28.63 -53.86
N PRO A 27 4.55 -29.81 -53.20
CA PRO A 27 3.40 -30.74 -53.27
C PRO A 27 3.30 -31.71 -52.04
N PRO A 28 2.59 -32.87 -52.07
CA PRO A 28 1.15 -33.01 -51.85
C PRO A 28 0.78 -33.92 -50.65
N ALA A 29 -0.53 -33.98 -50.36
CA ALA A 29 -1.15 -34.81 -49.32
C ALA A 29 -1.31 -36.29 -49.74
N THR A 30 -1.24 -37.22 -48.76
CA THR A 30 -1.80 -38.58 -48.82
C THR A 30 -2.49 -38.94 -47.48
N SER A 31 -3.42 -39.89 -47.56
CA SER A 31 -4.60 -40.07 -46.72
C SER A 31 -4.52 -41.15 -45.63
N SER A 32 -5.32 -40.95 -44.56
CA SER A 32 -6.15 -41.90 -43.76
C SER A 32 -5.58 -43.20 -43.16
N HIS A 33 -5.73 -43.39 -41.83
CA HIS A 33 -6.70 -44.33 -41.19
C HIS A 33 -6.55 -44.46 -39.65
N HIS A 34 -7.71 -44.50 -38.97
CA HIS A 34 -8.12 -45.15 -37.69
C HIS A 34 -7.46 -44.86 -36.30
N ALA A 35 -8.35 -44.58 -35.33
CA ALA A 35 -8.23 -44.30 -33.87
C ALA A 35 -7.97 -45.57 -33.00
N PRO A 36 -7.91 -45.59 -31.62
CA PRO A 36 -8.34 -44.58 -30.61
C PRO A 36 -7.52 -44.40 -29.28
N LEU A 37 -7.94 -43.37 -28.51
CA LEU A 37 -7.84 -43.07 -27.06
C LEU A 37 -6.64 -43.55 -26.19
N MET A 38 -6.01 -42.61 -25.46
CA MET A 38 -5.99 -42.57 -23.97
C MET A 38 -5.18 -41.37 -23.42
N ASN A 39 -5.62 -40.90 -22.25
CA ASN A 39 -5.13 -39.77 -21.46
C ASN A 39 -3.61 -39.58 -21.37
N GLY A 40 -3.15 -38.34 -21.53
CA GLY A 40 -1.80 -37.93 -21.13
C GLY A 40 -1.54 -36.47 -21.43
N VAL A 41 -1.80 -35.58 -20.46
CA VAL A 41 -1.21 -34.24 -20.50
C VAL A 41 0.31 -34.44 -20.48
N SER A 42 0.96 -34.17 -21.61
CA SER A 42 2.40 -34.38 -21.78
C SER A 42 3.20 -33.71 -20.66
N VAL A 43 4.20 -34.40 -20.15
CA VAL A 43 5.17 -33.89 -19.16
C VAL A 43 5.81 -32.57 -19.64
N ALA A 44 5.88 -32.35 -20.96
CA ALA A 44 6.33 -31.10 -21.56
C ALA A 44 5.36 -29.92 -21.30
N ALA A 45 4.04 -30.16 -21.30
CA ALA A 45 3.04 -29.14 -21.00
C ALA A 45 3.05 -28.74 -19.52
N ARG A 46 3.30 -29.69 -18.60
CA ARG A 46 3.50 -29.41 -17.17
C ARG A 46 4.81 -28.66 -16.89
N ARG A 47 5.91 -29.01 -17.58
CA ARG A 47 7.18 -28.28 -17.48
C ARG A 47 7.07 -26.85 -18.01
N ASN A 48 6.39 -26.64 -19.14
CA ASN A 48 6.16 -25.29 -19.67
C ASN A 48 5.25 -24.46 -18.77
N ALA A 49 4.22 -25.04 -18.16
CA ALA A 49 3.38 -24.36 -17.18
C ALA A 49 4.17 -23.96 -15.90
N HIS A 50 5.02 -24.86 -15.40
CA HIS A 50 5.90 -24.55 -14.26
C HIS A 50 6.97 -23.50 -14.60
N HIS A 51 7.53 -23.52 -15.81
CA HIS A 51 8.46 -22.49 -16.25
C HIS A 51 7.78 -21.13 -16.40
N HIS A 52 6.55 -21.09 -16.93
CA HIS A 52 5.77 -19.85 -17.04
C HIS A 52 5.36 -19.30 -15.67
N GLN A 53 5.03 -20.17 -14.71
CA GLN A 53 4.70 -19.80 -13.34
C GLN A 53 5.94 -19.33 -12.54
N GLN A 54 7.10 -19.99 -12.71
CA GLN A 54 8.37 -19.53 -12.14
C GLN A 54 8.86 -18.23 -12.78
N GLN A 55 8.62 -18.03 -14.08
CA GLN A 55 9.02 -16.79 -14.77
C GLN A 55 8.10 -15.62 -14.38
N GLN A 56 6.81 -15.86 -14.11
CA GLN A 56 5.91 -14.87 -13.49
C GLN A 56 6.29 -14.57 -12.04
N GLN A 57 6.68 -15.57 -11.25
CA GLN A 57 7.17 -15.38 -9.87
C GLN A 57 8.53 -14.66 -9.82
N HIS A 58 9.44 -14.94 -10.75
CA HIS A 58 10.71 -14.23 -10.85
C HIS A 58 10.55 -12.81 -11.37
N ARG A 59 9.63 -12.56 -12.31
CA ARG A 59 9.28 -11.20 -12.74
C ARG A 59 8.61 -10.38 -11.62
N ALA A 60 7.94 -11.03 -10.68
CA ALA A 60 7.43 -10.39 -9.46
C ALA A 60 8.52 -10.10 -8.40
N MET A 61 9.71 -10.69 -8.53
CA MET A 61 10.84 -10.52 -7.58
C MET A 61 11.99 -9.66 -8.11
N THR A 62 11.99 -9.24 -9.37
CA THR A 62 12.95 -8.24 -9.87
C THR A 62 12.46 -6.84 -9.47
N THR A 63 13.22 -6.16 -8.62
CA THR A 63 12.93 -4.83 -8.03
C THR A 63 12.97 -3.66 -9.02
N ASP A 64 12.86 -3.92 -10.32
CA ASP A 64 12.86 -2.93 -11.40
C ASP A 64 11.41 -2.53 -11.76
N HIS A 65 10.62 -2.25 -10.71
CA HIS A 65 9.22 -1.86 -10.86
C HIS A 65 9.15 -0.37 -11.17
N ASP A 66 8.89 -0.05 -12.45
CA ASP A 66 8.63 1.31 -12.92
C ASP A 66 7.39 1.90 -12.22
N PRO A 67 7.59 2.88 -11.31
CA PRO A 67 6.51 3.42 -10.51
C PRO A 67 5.61 4.40 -11.27
N ASP A 68 5.86 4.65 -12.56
CA ASP A 68 5.01 5.50 -13.41
C ASP A 68 3.92 4.71 -14.16
N CYS A 69 4.03 3.38 -14.22
CA CYS A 69 2.96 2.49 -14.70
C CYS A 69 1.75 2.43 -13.73
N ASP A 70 1.95 2.83 -12.47
CA ASP A 70 1.02 2.60 -11.35
C ASP A 70 -0.17 3.57 -11.26
N THR A 71 -0.17 4.64 -12.06
CA THR A 71 -1.23 5.67 -12.05
C THR A 71 -2.13 5.69 -13.26
N GLY A 72 -1.82 4.88 -14.29
CA GLY A 72 -2.63 4.73 -15.50
C GLY A 72 -4.04 4.21 -15.20
N GLU A 73 -5.00 4.56 -16.06
CA GLU A 73 -6.41 4.23 -15.91
C GLU A 73 -6.67 2.73 -15.72
N MET A 74 -6.65 2.27 -14.47
CA MET A 74 -7.02 0.91 -14.09
C MET A 74 -8.55 0.84 -14.05
N ILE A 75 -9.14 0.60 -15.23
CA ILE A 75 -10.59 0.47 -15.45
C ILE A 75 -11.11 -0.91 -14.99
N GLN A 76 -10.23 -1.85 -14.62
CA GLN A 76 -10.65 -3.15 -14.12
C GLN A 76 -11.24 -3.05 -12.71
N LEU A 77 -12.48 -3.53 -12.55
CA LEU A 77 -13.13 -3.69 -11.27
C LEU A 77 -12.26 -4.56 -10.36
N PHE A 78 -12.08 -4.16 -9.11
CA PHE A 78 -11.41 -4.93 -8.08
C PHE A 78 -12.30 -6.12 -7.72
N MET A 79 -11.93 -7.29 -8.22
CA MET A 79 -12.76 -8.51 -8.11
C MET A 79 -12.43 -9.37 -6.89
N TYR A 80 -11.48 -8.96 -6.05
CA TYR A 80 -11.05 -9.77 -4.90
C TYR A 80 -11.97 -9.58 -3.70
N ASN A 81 -11.96 -10.58 -2.81
CA ASN A 81 -12.61 -10.51 -1.52
C ASN A 81 -12.08 -9.33 -0.70
N ARG A 82 -12.94 -8.83 0.19
CA ARG A 82 -12.65 -7.70 1.08
C ARG A 82 -12.71 -8.17 2.51
N CYS A 83 -11.80 -7.66 3.33
CA CYS A 83 -11.85 -7.83 4.77
C CYS A 83 -13.14 -7.19 5.33
N PRO A 84 -13.86 -7.87 6.24
CA PRO A 84 -15.01 -7.31 6.93
C PRO A 84 -14.70 -5.98 7.61
N ARG A 85 -15.65 -5.04 7.55
CA ARG A 85 -15.48 -3.68 8.12
C ARG A 85 -15.08 -3.69 9.60
N ALA A 86 -15.68 -4.58 10.39
CA ALA A 86 -15.38 -4.69 11.81
C ALA A 86 -13.90 -4.99 12.08
N ILE A 87 -13.28 -5.81 11.22
CA ILE A 87 -11.86 -6.13 11.33
C ILE A 87 -11.02 -4.93 10.92
N VAL A 88 -11.34 -4.26 9.81
CA VAL A 88 -10.63 -3.06 9.36
C VAL A 88 -10.60 -1.99 10.47
N HIS A 89 -11.69 -1.83 11.21
CA HIS A 89 -11.77 -0.87 12.31
C HIS A 89 -10.79 -1.16 13.47
N HIS A 90 -10.38 -2.41 13.68
CA HIS A 90 -9.33 -2.75 14.65
C HIS A 90 -7.94 -2.23 14.27
N TYR A 91 -7.77 -1.71 13.05
CA TYR A 91 -6.54 -1.10 12.55
C TYR A 91 -6.67 0.42 12.35
N ILE A 92 -7.78 1.05 12.76
CA ILE A 92 -7.97 2.51 12.70
C ILE A 92 -7.74 3.11 14.10
N PRO A 93 -6.81 4.07 14.26
CA PRO A 93 -6.62 4.79 15.51
C PRO A 93 -7.91 5.43 16.05
N ALA A 94 -8.10 5.39 17.37
CA ALA A 94 -9.29 5.90 18.03
C ALA A 94 -9.52 7.42 17.84
N ASN A 95 -8.45 8.18 17.58
CA ASN A 95 -8.51 9.62 17.33
C ASN A 95 -8.76 9.97 15.84
N LEU A 96 -8.97 8.97 14.99
CA LEU A 96 -9.21 9.13 13.56
C LEU A 96 -10.61 8.66 13.17
N PRO A 97 -11.22 9.21 12.11
CA PRO A 97 -12.57 8.86 11.71
C PRO A 97 -12.64 7.39 11.27
N MET A 98 -13.43 6.58 11.99
CA MET A 98 -13.72 5.18 11.60
C MET A 98 -14.49 5.11 10.26
N MET A 99 -15.32 6.13 9.99
CA MET A 99 -16.12 6.27 8.79
C MET A 99 -15.73 7.58 8.07
N PRO A 100 -14.55 7.62 7.43
CA PRO A 100 -14.06 8.81 6.77
C PRO A 100 -14.95 9.18 5.57
N ILE A 101 -15.21 10.47 5.41
CA ILE A 101 -16.03 11.02 4.32
C ILE A 101 -15.10 11.72 3.33
N PHE A 102 -15.18 11.33 2.05
CA PHE A 102 -14.40 11.98 0.99
C PHE A 102 -15.29 12.96 0.21
N THR A 103 -15.05 14.26 0.41
CA THR A 103 -15.81 15.35 -0.19
C THR A 103 -14.90 16.31 -0.94
N GLU A 104 -15.45 17.03 -1.93
CA GLU A 104 -14.74 18.08 -2.64
C GLU A 104 -14.26 19.19 -1.69
N ALA A 105 -15.08 19.56 -0.69
CA ALA A 105 -14.74 20.57 0.30
C ALA A 105 -13.48 20.21 1.09
N TYR A 106 -13.42 19.00 1.66
CA TYR A 106 -12.24 18.54 2.40
C TYR A 106 -11.01 18.44 1.49
N LEU A 107 -11.19 17.99 0.24
CA LEU A 107 -10.10 17.92 -0.72
C LEU A 107 -9.58 19.33 -1.08
N SER A 108 -10.46 20.31 -1.21
CA SER A 108 -10.11 21.71 -1.43
C SER A 108 -9.31 22.27 -0.25
N ASP A 109 -9.75 22.03 0.99
CA ASP A 109 -9.04 22.47 2.19
C ASP A 109 -7.66 21.83 2.32
N CYS A 110 -7.55 20.52 2.04
CA CYS A 110 -6.27 19.82 1.98
C CYS A 110 -5.36 20.41 0.90
N ASN A 111 -5.87 20.66 -0.31
CA ASN A 111 -5.09 21.26 -1.39
C ASN A 111 -4.63 22.68 -1.05
N ASN A 112 -5.48 23.50 -0.43
CA ASN A 112 -5.15 24.87 -0.07
C ASN A 112 -4.10 24.93 1.03
N THR A 113 -4.24 24.10 2.07
CA THR A 113 -3.27 24.01 3.16
C THR A 113 -1.95 23.36 2.72
N TRP A 114 -1.99 22.38 1.82
CA TRP A 114 -0.79 21.77 1.23
C TRP A 114 0.07 22.78 0.46
N LYS A 115 -0.55 23.76 -0.23
CA LYS A 115 0.20 24.83 -0.92
C LYS A 115 1.06 25.66 0.04
N TYR A 116 0.60 25.91 1.26
CA TYR A 116 1.40 26.63 2.26
C TYR A 116 2.64 25.84 2.68
N ILE A 117 2.48 24.52 2.86
CA ILE A 117 3.61 23.62 3.14
C ILE A 117 4.58 23.62 1.96
N LEU A 118 4.11 23.38 0.73
CA LEU A 118 5.00 23.33 -0.46
C LEU A 118 5.78 24.62 -0.68
N SER A 119 5.14 25.77 -0.48
CA SER A 119 5.75 27.09 -0.61
C SER A 119 6.59 27.51 0.59
N SER A 120 6.66 26.69 1.66
CA SER A 120 7.38 27.01 2.91
C SER A 120 6.93 28.34 3.52
N SER A 121 5.64 28.67 3.37
CA SER A 121 5.12 30.00 3.68
C SER A 121 4.48 30.12 5.06
N THR A 122 4.47 29.04 5.85
CA THR A 122 4.13 29.11 7.26
C THR A 122 5.30 29.70 8.05
N ASP A 123 5.01 30.39 9.15
CA ASP A 123 6.04 31.09 9.91
C ASP A 123 7.10 30.13 10.46
N ARG A 124 6.67 28.94 10.89
CA ARG A 124 7.55 27.86 11.32
C ARG A 124 8.51 27.40 10.21
N MET A 125 8.06 27.30 8.97
CA MET A 125 8.89 26.81 7.86
C MET A 125 9.90 27.85 7.36
N LYS A 126 9.53 29.13 7.37
CA LYS A 126 10.37 30.23 6.89
C LYS A 126 11.73 30.29 7.57
N GLU A 127 11.79 29.93 8.86
CA GLU A 127 13.02 29.93 9.66
C GLU A 127 14.12 29.02 9.08
N PHE A 128 13.73 27.91 8.46
CA PHE A 128 14.67 26.87 8.02
C PHE A 128 15.31 27.15 6.66
N LYS A 129 14.79 28.10 5.87
CA LYS A 129 15.31 28.46 4.53
C LYS A 129 15.51 27.26 3.59
N LYS A 130 14.66 26.25 3.71
CA LYS A 130 14.65 25.03 2.89
C LYS A 130 13.33 24.94 2.12
N SER A 131 13.33 24.16 1.03
CA SER A 131 12.08 23.82 0.33
C SER A 131 11.14 23.06 1.27
N GLY A 132 9.86 23.38 1.20
CA GLY A 132 8.90 22.89 2.17
C GLY A 132 8.59 21.42 2.00
N ILE A 133 8.71 20.90 0.78
CA ILE A 133 8.65 19.45 0.57
C ILE A 133 9.80 18.73 1.27
N VAL A 134 10.98 19.35 1.34
CA VAL A 134 12.15 18.79 2.04
C VAL A 134 11.90 18.75 3.53
N LEU A 135 11.45 19.87 4.09
CA LEU A 135 11.09 19.97 5.51
C LEU A 135 10.00 18.97 5.91
N PHE A 136 8.98 18.81 5.06
CA PHE A 136 7.89 17.87 5.31
C PHE A 136 8.37 16.43 5.34
N TYR A 137 9.10 15.96 4.31
CA TYR A 137 9.52 14.56 4.27
C TYR A 137 10.56 14.24 5.35
N ASP A 138 11.48 15.16 5.65
CA ASP A 138 12.50 14.96 6.70
C ASP A 138 11.82 14.77 8.05
N GLU A 139 10.91 15.67 8.42
CA GLU A 139 10.15 15.58 9.68
C GLU A 139 9.28 14.32 9.73
N PHE A 140 8.63 13.97 8.61
CA PHE A 140 7.80 12.77 8.50
C PHE A 140 8.59 11.50 8.78
N PHE A 141 9.70 11.28 8.07
CA PHE A 141 10.50 10.07 8.27
C PHE A 141 11.25 10.06 9.60
N PHE A 142 11.65 11.23 10.11
CA PHE A 142 12.22 11.35 11.45
C PHE A 142 11.24 10.83 12.50
N ARG A 143 10.00 11.35 12.55
CA ARG A 143 8.98 10.92 13.51
C ARG A 143 8.53 9.48 13.28
N LEU A 144 8.39 9.07 12.01
CA LEU A 144 7.96 7.72 11.67
C LEU A 144 8.93 6.68 12.22
N PHE A 145 10.23 6.87 12.01
CA PHE A 145 11.26 5.95 12.49
C PHE A 145 11.50 6.02 13.99
N GLN A 146 11.25 7.18 14.61
CA GLN A 146 11.27 7.31 16.06
C GLN A 146 10.12 6.53 16.70
N ARG A 147 8.93 6.56 16.08
CA ARG A 147 7.74 5.85 16.56
C ARG A 147 7.83 4.34 16.33
N ASP A 148 8.38 3.93 15.19
CA ASP A 148 8.57 2.52 14.85
C ASP A 148 9.77 2.34 13.90
N SER A 149 10.84 1.74 14.42
CA SER A 149 12.07 1.52 13.67
C SER A 149 11.94 0.48 12.56
N THR A 150 10.90 -0.38 12.57
CA THR A 150 10.68 -1.39 11.52
C THR A 150 10.39 -0.76 10.15
N PHE A 151 9.92 0.50 10.13
CA PHE A 151 9.77 1.27 8.89
C PHE A 151 11.10 1.52 8.16
N LYS A 152 12.26 1.43 8.84
CA LYS A 152 13.56 1.50 8.16
C LYS A 152 13.75 0.33 7.21
N GLU A 153 13.14 -0.82 7.49
CA GLU A 153 13.19 -1.97 6.61
C GLU A 153 12.22 -1.85 5.43
N VAL A 154 11.07 -1.19 5.65
CA VAL A 154 10.07 -0.86 4.62
C VAL A 154 10.60 0.21 3.66
N PHE A 155 11.30 1.20 4.18
CA PHE A 155 11.87 2.34 3.44
C PHE A 155 13.40 2.41 3.58
N PRO A 156 14.14 1.43 3.01
CA PRO A 156 15.60 1.36 3.20
C PRO A 156 16.36 2.43 2.41
N ASP A 157 15.83 2.86 1.26
CA ASP A 157 16.46 3.88 0.41
C ASP A 157 15.94 5.29 0.73
N ILE A 158 16.85 6.15 1.16
CA ILE A 158 16.59 7.55 1.52
C ILE A 158 16.05 8.36 0.33
N ARG A 159 16.48 8.07 -0.90
CA ARG A 159 15.98 8.79 -2.09
C ARG A 159 14.56 8.34 -2.43
N ARG A 160 14.36 7.03 -2.51
CA ARG A 160 13.07 6.43 -2.91
C ARG A 160 11.95 6.72 -1.91
N ARG A 161 12.24 6.82 -0.60
CA ARG A 161 11.21 7.08 0.41
C ARG A 161 10.51 8.43 0.25
N GLY A 162 11.26 9.48 -0.12
CA GLY A 162 10.71 10.81 -0.38
C GLY A 162 9.77 10.81 -1.60
N GLU A 163 10.18 10.13 -2.67
CA GLU A 163 9.36 9.96 -3.87
C GLU A 163 8.05 9.23 -3.58
N ILE A 164 8.08 8.16 -2.77
CA ILE A 164 6.86 7.41 -2.41
C ILE A 164 5.89 8.30 -1.63
N LEU A 165 6.38 9.08 -0.66
CA LEU A 165 5.54 10.00 0.11
C LEU A 165 4.89 11.05 -0.79
N ILE A 166 5.66 11.64 -1.72
CA ILE A 166 5.15 12.62 -2.69
C ILE A 166 4.11 11.97 -3.62
N LYS A 167 4.37 10.76 -4.11
CA LYS A 167 3.42 10.00 -4.95
C LYS A 167 2.12 9.72 -4.20
N ALA A 168 2.19 9.34 -2.92
CA ALA A 168 1.01 9.10 -2.08
C ALA A 168 0.18 10.39 -1.89
N LEU A 169 0.82 11.50 -1.51
CA LEU A 169 0.15 12.80 -1.35
C LEU A 169 -0.45 13.30 -2.67
N THR A 170 0.29 13.15 -3.76
CA THR A 170 -0.18 13.53 -5.10
C THR A 170 -1.40 12.71 -5.52
N LEU A 171 -1.40 11.40 -5.25
CA LEU A 171 -2.54 10.53 -5.52
C LEU A 171 -3.78 11.00 -4.73
N MET A 172 -3.63 11.29 -3.44
CA MET A 172 -4.74 11.75 -2.60
C MET A 172 -5.28 13.10 -3.07
N LEU A 173 -4.41 14.08 -3.29
CA LEU A 173 -4.79 15.46 -3.58
C LEU A 173 -5.29 15.70 -5.01
N LYS A 174 -4.88 14.86 -5.97
CA LYS A 174 -5.37 14.90 -7.36
C LYS A 174 -6.56 13.99 -7.64
N SER A 175 -7.08 13.29 -6.63
CA SER A 175 -8.28 12.47 -6.78
C SER A 175 -9.51 13.35 -6.94
N CYS A 176 -10.58 12.80 -7.53
CA CYS A 176 -11.84 13.50 -7.73
C CYS A 176 -12.92 12.83 -6.88
N SER A 177 -13.74 13.62 -6.19
CA SER A 177 -14.84 13.13 -5.35
C SER A 177 -16.08 12.68 -6.14
N ASP A 178 -16.20 13.09 -7.40
CA ASP A 178 -17.40 12.86 -8.21
C ASP A 178 -17.59 11.38 -8.59
N ASP A 179 -16.50 10.61 -8.61
CA ASP A 179 -16.51 9.17 -8.88
C ASP A 179 -15.84 8.39 -7.75
N ASN A 180 -16.44 8.48 -6.56
CA ASN A 180 -15.99 7.76 -5.37
C ASN A 180 -15.91 6.25 -5.59
N ALA A 181 -16.78 5.66 -6.42
CA ALA A 181 -16.76 4.22 -6.69
C ALA A 181 -15.47 3.80 -7.43
N ARG A 182 -15.11 4.52 -8.50
CA ARG A 182 -13.86 4.29 -9.23
C ARG A 182 -12.63 4.58 -8.37
N LEU A 183 -12.67 5.64 -7.56
CA LEU A 183 -11.58 5.96 -6.65
C LEU A 183 -11.35 4.85 -5.63
N VAL A 184 -12.41 4.40 -4.95
CA VAL A 184 -12.34 3.28 -4.00
C VAL A 184 -11.81 2.01 -4.67
N ASN A 185 -12.21 1.76 -5.92
CA ASN A 185 -11.71 0.63 -6.70
C ASN A 185 -10.19 0.69 -6.88
N LYS A 186 -9.67 1.86 -7.28
CA LYS A 186 -8.23 2.11 -7.43
C LYS A 186 -7.48 1.93 -6.11
N ILE A 187 -8.03 2.43 -5.01
CA ILE A 187 -7.42 2.34 -3.68
C ILE A 187 -7.35 0.88 -3.20
N ARG A 188 -8.40 0.08 -3.44
CA ARG A 188 -8.38 -1.36 -3.12
C ARG A 188 -7.36 -2.12 -3.96
N TYR A 189 -7.23 -1.78 -5.23
CA TYR A 189 -6.17 -2.38 -6.04
C TYR A 189 -4.78 -2.05 -5.47
N LEU A 190 -4.57 -0.79 -5.05
CA LEU A 190 -3.35 -0.37 -4.38
C LEU A 190 -3.10 -1.15 -3.09
N GLY A 191 -4.11 -1.31 -2.22
CA GLY A 191 -3.97 -2.08 -0.98
C GLY A 191 -3.69 -3.58 -1.21
N HIS A 192 -4.31 -4.19 -2.23
CA HIS A 192 -3.96 -5.55 -2.64
C HIS A 192 -2.51 -5.65 -3.11
N ARG A 193 -2.02 -4.66 -3.86
CA ARG A 193 -0.61 -4.63 -4.26
C ARG A 193 0.35 -4.47 -3.09
N HIS A 194 -0.06 -3.76 -2.04
CA HIS A 194 0.75 -3.64 -0.84
C HIS A 194 1.01 -4.99 -0.15
N ARG A 195 0.22 -6.02 -0.46
CA ARG A 195 0.43 -7.38 0.04
C ARG A 195 1.74 -8.01 -0.45
N PHE A 196 2.25 -7.57 -1.60
CA PHE A 196 3.49 -8.10 -2.19
C PHE A 196 4.75 -7.42 -1.66
N PHE A 197 4.62 -6.44 -0.75
CA PHE A 197 5.75 -5.91 0.00
C PHE A 197 5.88 -6.67 1.33
N PRO A 198 6.85 -7.59 1.46
CA PRO A 198 6.88 -8.57 2.56
C PRO A 198 7.10 -7.94 3.94
N LYS A 199 7.68 -6.74 3.99
CA LYS A 199 8.01 -6.02 5.23
C LYS A 199 6.89 -5.11 5.74
N ILE A 200 5.82 -4.96 4.97
CA ILE A 200 4.66 -4.16 5.37
C ILE A 200 3.73 -5.02 6.22
N ARG A 201 3.40 -4.51 7.41
CA ARG A 201 2.41 -5.09 8.35
C ARG A 201 1.17 -4.22 8.45
N ALA A 202 0.06 -4.76 8.97
CA ALA A 202 -1.21 -4.04 8.94
C ALA A 202 -1.24 -2.84 9.89
N PHE A 203 -0.70 -2.95 11.11
CA PHE A 203 -0.66 -1.83 12.05
C PHE A 203 0.13 -0.63 11.53
N GLN A 204 1.11 -0.84 10.65
CA GLN A 204 1.93 0.23 10.08
C GLN A 204 1.10 1.23 9.27
N PHE A 205 -0.04 0.83 8.72
CA PHE A 205 -0.95 1.77 8.04
C PHE A 205 -1.44 2.85 9.01
N ALA A 206 -1.81 2.46 10.23
CA ALA A 206 -2.20 3.37 11.29
C ALA A 206 -1.04 4.30 11.69
N THR A 207 0.14 3.73 11.96
CA THR A 207 1.33 4.49 12.35
C THR A 207 1.72 5.52 11.28
N TYR A 208 1.70 5.11 10.01
CA TYR A 208 2.02 5.96 8.87
C TYR A 208 1.00 7.11 8.74
N THR A 209 -0.29 6.81 8.78
CA THR A 209 -1.37 7.80 8.66
C THR A 209 -1.39 8.78 9.82
N SER A 210 -1.27 8.31 11.06
CA SER A 210 -1.21 9.20 12.23
C SER A 210 0.00 10.13 12.18
N THR A 211 1.17 9.60 11.78
CA THR A 211 2.39 10.42 11.64
C THR A 211 2.24 11.47 10.53
N MET A 212 1.59 11.12 9.41
CA MET A 212 1.36 12.06 8.32
C MET A 212 0.50 13.24 8.76
N ILE A 213 -0.63 12.96 9.41
CA ILE A 213 -1.56 14.00 9.90
C ILE A 213 -0.86 14.86 10.96
N GLU A 214 -0.12 14.24 11.89
CA GLU A 214 0.65 14.95 12.91
C GLU A 214 1.65 15.93 12.29
N VAL A 215 2.40 15.51 11.27
CA VAL A 215 3.43 16.34 10.61
C VAL A 215 2.81 17.43 9.75
N LEU A 216 1.65 17.17 9.11
CA LEU A 216 0.86 18.20 8.43
C LEU A 216 0.46 19.30 9.42
N MET A 217 -0.14 18.93 10.55
CA MET A 217 -0.56 19.91 11.56
C MET A 217 0.62 20.65 12.17
N TYR A 218 1.73 19.94 12.41
CA TYR A 218 2.97 20.55 12.89
C TYR A 218 3.49 21.64 11.93
N TRP A 219 3.54 21.39 10.62
CA TRP A 219 4.07 22.39 9.69
C TRP A 219 3.09 23.52 9.37
N LEU A 220 1.78 23.26 9.47
CA LEU A 220 0.74 24.29 9.31
C LEU A 220 0.71 25.28 10.47
N GLY A 221 1.09 24.87 11.68
CA GLY A 221 1.16 25.77 12.83
C GLY A 221 -0.22 26.39 13.13
N GLU A 222 -0.33 27.72 13.09
CA GLU A 222 -1.60 28.43 13.34
C GLU A 222 -2.69 28.12 12.30
N LEU A 223 -2.30 27.67 11.09
CA LEU A 223 -3.25 27.24 10.06
C LEU A 223 -3.82 25.84 10.33
N ALA A 224 -3.32 25.11 11.34
CA ALA A 224 -3.82 23.81 11.75
C ALA A 224 -5.10 23.95 12.60
N THR A 225 -6.15 24.53 12.02
CA THR A 225 -7.45 24.67 12.67
C THR A 225 -8.14 23.30 12.80
N PRO A 226 -9.14 23.16 13.69
CA PRO A 226 -9.93 21.93 13.80
C PRO A 226 -10.53 21.49 12.46
N ASP A 227 -11.04 22.41 11.65
CA ASP A 227 -11.63 22.11 10.33
C ASP A 227 -10.57 21.55 9.35
N VAL A 228 -9.36 22.12 9.36
CA VAL A 228 -8.24 21.63 8.55
C VAL A 228 -7.79 20.25 9.03
N ALA A 229 -7.74 20.02 10.35
CA ALA A 229 -7.42 18.72 10.92
C ALA A 229 -8.50 17.67 10.56
N GLU A 230 -9.78 18.06 10.57
CA GLU A 230 -10.89 17.22 10.15
C GLU A 230 -10.79 16.85 8.67
N ALA A 231 -10.52 17.83 7.79
CA ALA A 231 -10.37 17.61 6.35
C ALA A 231 -9.24 16.62 6.05
N TRP A 232 -8.04 16.85 6.60
CA TRP A 232 -6.90 15.96 6.43
C TRP A 232 -7.15 14.57 7.00
N SER A 233 -7.76 14.49 8.18
CA SER A 233 -8.08 13.20 8.81
C SER A 233 -9.05 12.40 7.94
N ASN A 234 -10.10 13.02 7.42
CA ASN A 234 -11.06 12.36 6.54
C ASN A 234 -10.42 11.89 5.23
N VAL A 235 -9.69 12.77 4.54
CA VAL A 235 -9.04 12.43 3.26
C VAL A 235 -8.03 11.29 3.43
N VAL A 236 -7.09 11.39 4.37
CA VAL A 236 -6.05 10.38 4.53
C VAL A 236 -6.64 9.06 5.04
N CYS A 237 -7.59 9.11 5.98
CA CYS A 237 -8.22 7.89 6.51
C CYS A 237 -9.11 7.19 5.48
N PHE A 238 -9.71 7.93 4.54
CA PHE A 238 -10.44 7.33 3.42
C PHE A 238 -9.56 6.39 2.61
N PHE A 239 -8.34 6.84 2.27
CA PHE A 239 -7.36 6.01 1.58
C PHE A 239 -6.89 4.83 2.44
N MET A 240 -6.52 5.09 3.70
CA MET A 240 -6.09 4.05 4.63
C MET A 240 -7.13 2.93 4.77
N LYS A 241 -8.39 3.29 5.02
CA LYS A 241 -9.51 2.34 5.19
C LYS A 241 -9.66 1.43 3.97
N HIS A 242 -9.70 2.02 2.77
CA HIS A 242 -9.91 1.24 1.54
C HIS A 242 -8.68 0.44 1.12
N MET A 243 -7.48 0.87 1.49
CA MET A 243 -6.28 0.03 1.35
C MET A 243 -6.36 -1.17 2.29
N LEU A 244 -6.69 -0.97 3.56
CA LEU A 244 -6.82 -2.03 4.56
C LEU A 244 -7.90 -3.08 4.18
N GLU A 245 -9.04 -2.65 3.62
CA GLU A 245 -10.09 -3.55 3.12
C GLU A 245 -9.56 -4.64 2.18
N SER A 246 -8.53 -4.36 1.40
CA SER A 246 -7.95 -5.28 0.41
C SER A 246 -6.64 -5.92 0.86
N PHE A 247 -5.88 -5.21 1.70
CA PHE A 247 -4.63 -5.69 2.27
C PHE A 247 -4.87 -6.84 3.27
N LEU A 248 -5.89 -6.70 4.12
CA LEU A 248 -6.21 -7.64 5.20
C LEU A 248 -6.98 -8.90 4.76
N THR A 249 -7.43 -8.97 3.51
CA THR A 249 -8.17 -10.14 3.00
C THR A 249 -7.32 -11.41 3.15
N ASP A 250 -7.82 -12.34 3.96
CA ASP A 250 -7.17 -13.62 4.32
C ASP A 250 -5.80 -13.46 5.00
N ARG A 251 -5.55 -12.31 5.66
CA ARG A 251 -4.25 -11.94 6.26
C ARG A 251 -4.36 -11.32 7.65
N VAL A 252 -5.49 -11.50 8.31
CA VAL A 252 -5.74 -10.92 9.64
C VAL A 252 -4.93 -11.70 10.67
N ASP A 253 -4.05 -11.01 11.40
CA ASP A 253 -3.39 -11.56 12.57
C ASP A 253 -4.23 -11.20 13.82
N PRO A 254 -4.76 -12.18 14.57
CA PRO A 254 -5.62 -11.93 15.72
C PRO A 254 -4.92 -11.20 16.87
N PHE A 255 -3.58 -11.17 16.89
CA PHE A 255 -2.79 -10.49 17.91
C PHE A 255 -2.31 -9.10 17.47
N GLU A 256 -2.58 -8.71 16.22
CA GLU A 256 -2.20 -7.42 15.67
C GLU A 256 -3.38 -6.44 15.67
N SER A 257 -3.16 -5.22 16.14
CA SER A 257 -4.12 -4.11 16.08
C SER A 257 -3.37 -2.80 15.89
N TYR A 258 -4.09 -1.68 15.77
CA TYR A 258 -3.44 -0.36 15.70
C TYR A 258 -2.60 -0.01 16.96
N GLN A 259 -2.87 -0.63 18.11
CA GLN A 259 -2.18 -0.37 19.38
C GLN A 259 -1.08 -1.38 19.68
N ASN A 260 -1.19 -2.60 19.14
CA ASN A 260 -0.31 -3.71 19.46
C ASN A 260 0.77 -3.86 18.39
N THR A 261 1.93 -3.27 18.63
CA THR A 261 3.11 -3.41 17.77
C THR A 261 4.00 -4.61 18.18
N VAL A 262 3.92 -5.02 19.45
CA VAL A 262 4.76 -6.05 20.08
C VAL A 262 4.14 -7.44 19.93
N ILE A 263 4.09 -7.94 18.70
CA ILE A 263 3.65 -9.31 18.41
C ILE A 263 4.68 -10.33 18.91
N GLU A 264 5.97 -9.98 18.96
CA GLU A 264 7.03 -10.91 19.39
C GLU A 264 6.84 -11.39 20.83
N HIS A 265 6.41 -10.51 21.74
CA HIS A 265 6.22 -10.92 23.14
C HIS A 265 4.96 -11.78 23.33
N ALA A 266 3.89 -11.54 22.57
CA ALA A 266 2.68 -12.37 22.61
C ALA A 266 2.87 -13.72 21.90
N ARG A 267 3.64 -13.75 20.80
CA ARG A 267 4.02 -14.98 20.09
C ARG A 267 4.98 -15.82 20.93
N ALA A 268 5.96 -15.20 21.59
CA ALA A 268 6.85 -15.88 22.53
C ALA A 268 6.08 -16.49 23.71
N LEU A 269 5.08 -15.79 24.27
CA LEU A 269 4.21 -16.35 25.32
C LEU A 269 3.36 -17.53 24.80
N SER A 270 2.89 -17.46 23.56
CA SER A 270 2.12 -18.55 22.94
C SER A 270 2.97 -19.79 22.63
N GLU A 271 4.24 -19.60 22.24
CA GLU A 271 5.21 -20.68 22.02
C GLU A 271 5.59 -21.37 23.35
N LEU A 272 5.73 -20.61 24.43
CA LEU A 272 5.96 -21.18 25.78
C LEU A 272 4.76 -22.03 26.27
N ASP A 273 3.53 -21.58 26.04
CA ASP A 273 2.31 -22.32 26.41
C ASP A 273 2.12 -23.63 25.61
N GLU A 274 2.63 -23.70 24.38
CA GLU A 274 2.62 -24.91 23.54
C GLU A 274 3.66 -25.94 24.00
N ASP A 275 4.83 -25.48 24.47
CA ASP A 275 5.89 -26.35 25.01
C ASP A 275 5.49 -26.95 26.37
N ASP A 276 4.82 -26.19 27.24
CA ASP A 276 4.27 -26.71 28.50
C ASP A 276 3.19 -27.78 28.28
N LYS A 277 2.38 -27.66 27.21
CA LYS A 277 1.38 -28.67 26.83
C LYS A 277 1.99 -29.93 26.21
N LYS A 278 3.14 -29.83 25.54
CA LYS A 278 3.87 -30.98 24.99
C LYS A 278 4.75 -31.69 26.03
N GLY A 279 5.08 -31.03 27.14
CA GLY A 279 5.82 -31.62 28.27
C GLY A 279 4.99 -32.46 29.25
N GLY A 280 3.66 -32.47 29.12
CA GLY A 280 2.73 -33.13 30.05
C GLY A 280 2.52 -34.63 29.83
N GLY A 281 3.57 -35.44 29.92
CA GLY A 281 3.48 -36.90 30.13
C GLY A 281 3.55 -37.25 31.62
N PRO A 282 2.78 -38.23 32.13
CA PRO A 282 2.60 -38.42 33.57
C PRO A 282 3.86 -39.03 34.19
N SER A 283 4.63 -38.21 34.92
CA SER A 283 5.61 -38.71 35.89
C SER A 283 5.07 -38.47 37.28
N ALA A 284 4.38 -39.47 37.81
CA ALA A 284 4.23 -39.65 39.24
C ALA A 284 5.61 -39.96 39.87
N ILE A 285 5.71 -39.73 41.18
CA ILE A 285 6.86 -39.90 42.10
C ILE A 285 7.69 -38.61 42.22
N GLY A 286 7.79 -37.91 43.35
CA GLY A 286 7.39 -38.16 44.73
C GLY A 286 7.75 -36.94 45.60
N SER A 287 7.19 -36.92 46.82
CA SER A 287 7.24 -35.83 47.81
C SER A 287 8.64 -35.35 48.24
N ASN A 288 8.80 -34.04 48.44
CA ASN A 288 9.18 -33.46 49.75
C ASN A 288 9.29 -31.92 49.73
N GLY A 289 8.76 -31.27 50.78
CA GLY A 289 9.49 -30.20 51.47
C GLY A 289 9.20 -28.73 51.15
N SER A 290 8.11 -28.20 51.70
CA SER A 290 7.99 -26.95 52.49
C SER A 290 8.97 -25.77 52.26
N ARG A 291 8.41 -24.60 51.87
CA ARG A 291 8.67 -23.21 52.35
C ARG A 291 7.99 -22.26 51.34
N GLY A 292 6.88 -21.59 51.62
CA GLY A 292 6.70 -20.63 52.68
C GLY A 292 7.17 -19.24 52.22
N SER A 293 6.31 -18.47 51.55
CA SER A 293 6.35 -17.00 51.61
C SER A 293 5.03 -16.40 51.15
N ARG A 294 4.41 -15.68 52.08
CA ARG A 294 3.12 -14.99 52.03
C ARG A 294 3.45 -13.51 52.22
N ALA A 295 2.95 -12.64 51.33
CA ALA A 295 2.70 -11.19 51.48
C ALA A 295 2.93 -10.48 50.13
N SER A 296 2.20 -9.47 49.69
CA SER A 296 0.95 -8.84 50.13
C SER A 296 0.46 -7.95 48.98
N ARG A 297 -0.86 -7.88 48.79
CA ARG A 297 -1.54 -6.83 48.02
C ARG A 297 -1.23 -5.46 48.61
N ALA A 298 -0.94 -4.48 47.75
CA ALA A 298 -1.12 -3.07 48.06
C ALA A 298 -1.78 -2.38 46.87
N SER A 299 -3.08 -2.13 47.03
CA SER A 299 -3.88 -1.16 46.30
C SER A 299 -3.46 0.26 46.66
N VAL A 300 -3.27 1.14 45.66
CA VAL A 300 -3.24 2.59 45.88
C VAL A 300 -4.17 3.25 44.87
N GLN A 301 -5.34 3.66 45.37
CA GLN A 301 -6.13 4.76 44.84
C GLN A 301 -5.63 6.05 45.52
N ARG A 302 -5.44 7.11 44.74
CA ARG A 302 -5.93 8.45 45.03
C ARG A 302 -6.15 9.18 43.70
#